data_AF-A0A1F6A456-F1
#
_entry.id   AF-A0A1F6A456-F1
#
_cell.length_a   1.000
_cell.length_b   1.000
_cell.length_c   1.000
_cell.angle_alpha   90.00
_cell.angle_beta   90.00
_cell.angle_gamma   90.00
#
_symmetry.space_group_name_H-M   'P 1'
#
loop_
_entity.id
_entity.type
_entity.pdbx_description
1 polymer ?
#
loop_
_entity_poly.entity_id
_entity_poly.type
_entity_poly.pdbx_seq_one_letter_code
_entity_poly.pdbx_strand_id
1 'polypeptide(L)'
;MKSIGSVISKINLDDRDKYLSREFQKFGIYLAERLGDMRHKALYIKMAKDEDRQILSEALSFVLDSQARSKARLFMWKVKQLKIKGVRS
;
A
#
# COMPACT_ATOMS: atom_id res chain seq x y z
N MET A 1 26.07 32.79 -5.28
CA MET A 1 24.85 32.95 -6.09
C MET A 1 24.16 31.60 -6.15
N LYS A 2 22.95 31.45 -5.58
CA LYS A 2 22.19 30.19 -5.67
C LYS A 2 21.50 30.16 -7.04
N SER A 3 21.81 29.13 -7.84
CA SER A 3 21.30 28.98 -9.21
C SER A 3 19.78 28.84 -9.23
N ILE A 4 19.14 29.56 -10.15
CA ILE A 4 17.68 29.57 -10.37
C ILE A 4 17.16 28.17 -10.77
N GLY A 5 18.04 27.30 -11.30
CA GLY A 5 17.70 25.92 -11.63
C GLY A 5 17.31 25.05 -10.41
N SER A 6 17.74 25.41 -9.19
CA SER A 6 17.44 24.64 -7.98
C SER A 6 16.05 24.89 -7.37
N VAL A 7 15.32 25.88 -7.88
CA VAL A 7 14.04 26.31 -7.30
C VAL A 7 12.86 25.61 -7.98
N ILE A 8 12.94 25.31 -9.28
CA ILE A 8 11.86 24.67 -10.05
C ILE A 8 11.64 23.21 -9.61
N SER A 9 12.67 22.53 -9.12
CA SER A 9 12.57 21.13 -8.66
C SER A 9 11.80 20.95 -7.33
N LYS A 10 11.55 22.02 -6.56
CA LYS A 10 10.87 21.94 -5.26
C LYS A 10 9.37 22.24 -5.31
N ILE A 11 8.89 22.88 -6.37
CA ILE A 11 7.54 23.48 -6.37
C ILE A 11 6.43 22.46 -6.73
N ASN A 12 6.77 21.31 -7.32
CA ASN A 12 5.76 20.35 -7.83
C ASN A 12 5.65 19.02 -7.06
N LEU A 13 6.39 18.84 -5.95
CA LEU A 13 6.39 17.58 -5.18
C LEU A 13 5.63 17.71 -3.84
N ASP A 14 5.76 18.83 -3.12
CA ASP A 14 5.25 18.99 -1.75
C ASP A 14 3.74 18.76 -1.57
N ASP A 15 2.90 19.24 -2.50
CA ASP A 15 1.45 19.02 -2.42
C ASP A 15 1.05 17.61 -2.86
N ARG A 16 1.68 17.09 -3.92
CA ARG A 16 1.36 15.74 -4.44
C ARG A 16 1.72 14.67 -3.41
N ASP A 17 2.84 14.81 -2.71
CA ASP A 17 3.25 13.89 -1.64
C ASP A 17 2.28 13.90 -0.44
N LYS A 18 1.71 15.06 -0.08
CA LYS A 18 0.68 15.16 0.97
C LYS A 18 -0.62 14.45 0.59
N TYR A 19 -1.09 14.64 -0.65
CA TYR A 19 -2.29 13.95 -1.14
C TYR A 19 -2.06 12.44 -1.24
N LEU A 20 -0.92 12.02 -1.79
CA LEU A 20 -0.56 10.62 -1.96
C LEU A 20 -0.41 9.91 -0.60
N SER A 21 0.23 10.56 0.38
CA SER A 21 0.36 10.04 1.75
C SER A 21 -0.99 9.77 2.41
N ARG A 22 -1.98 10.64 2.17
CA ARG A 22 -3.33 10.51 2.72
C ARG A 22 -4.12 9.40 2.02
N GLU A 23 -3.89 9.17 0.74
CA GLU A 23 -4.44 8.01 0.02
C GLU A 23 -3.87 6.69 0.55
N PHE A 24 -2.55 6.62 0.78
CA PHE A 24 -1.93 5.42 1.37
C PHE A 24 -2.44 5.14 2.79
N GLN A 25 -2.63 6.17 3.60
CA GLN A 25 -3.24 6.03 4.93
C GLN A 25 -4.66 5.49 4.85
N LYS A 26 -5.51 6.07 3.99
CA LYS A 26 -6.89 5.60 3.77
C LYS A 26 -6.92 4.15 3.30
N PHE A 27 -6.07 3.81 2.32
CA PHE A 27 -6.00 2.47 1.78
C PHE A 27 -5.49 1.45 2.80
N GLY A 28 -4.48 1.80 3.60
CA GLY A 28 -4.00 0.96 4.68
C GLY A 28 -5.04 0.71 5.78
N ILE A 29 -5.82 1.73 6.16
CA ILE A 29 -6.95 1.57 7.09
C ILE A 29 -8.02 0.66 6.48
N TYR A 30 -8.38 0.90 5.21
CA TYR A 30 -9.35 0.07 4.50
C TYR A 30 -8.93 -1.41 4.44
N LEU A 31 -7.65 -1.70 4.19
CA LEU A 31 -7.11 -3.06 4.25
C LEU A 31 -7.28 -3.67 5.64
N ALA A 32 -6.93 -2.92 6.69
CA ALA A 32 -7.05 -3.39 8.06
C ALA A 32 -8.51 -3.68 8.45
N GLU A 33 -9.45 -2.84 8.01
CA GLU A 33 -10.90 -3.05 8.22
C GLU A 33 -11.38 -4.33 7.54
N ARG A 34 -11.06 -4.49 6.27
CA ARG A 34 -11.50 -5.64 5.46
C ARG A 34 -10.90 -6.96 5.94
N LEU A 35 -9.69 -6.92 6.49
CA LEU A 35 -9.02 -8.08 7.07
C LEU A 35 -9.43 -8.34 8.53
N GLY A 36 -10.18 -7.43 9.15
CA GLY A 36 -10.57 -7.51 10.57
C GLY A 36 -9.38 -7.32 11.53
N ASP A 37 -8.32 -6.65 11.08
CA ASP A 37 -7.03 -6.54 11.79
C ASP A 37 -6.63 -5.08 12.01
N MET A 38 -7.54 -4.31 12.60
CA MET A 38 -7.32 -2.89 12.91
C MET A 38 -6.17 -2.64 13.90
N ARG A 39 -5.77 -3.66 14.68
CA ARG A 39 -4.64 -3.58 15.62
C ARG A 39 -3.33 -3.34 14.87
N HIS A 40 -3.19 -3.89 13.67
CA HIS A 40 -2.00 -3.75 12.84
C HIS A 40 -2.18 -2.74 11.70
N LYS A 41 -3.13 -1.79 11.80
CA LYS A 41 -3.36 -0.75 10.77
C LYS A 41 -2.09 -0.04 10.30
N ALA A 42 -1.13 0.22 11.20
CA ALA A 42 0.14 0.85 10.86
C ALA A 42 0.98 0.01 9.88
N LEU A 43 0.94 -1.32 10.00
CA LEU A 43 1.59 -2.25 9.09
C LEU A 43 0.98 -2.14 7.69
N TYR A 44 -0.35 -2.17 7.59
CA TYR A 44 -1.05 -2.06 6.30
C TYR A 44 -0.86 -0.70 5.63
N ILE A 45 -0.80 0.39 6.41
CA ILE A 45 -0.46 1.73 5.89
C ILE A 45 0.96 1.75 5.34
N LYS A 46 1.92 1.11 6.03
CA LYS A 46 3.28 0.98 5.53
C LYS A 46 3.32 0.18 4.22
N MET A 47 2.63 -0.96 4.17
CA MET A 47 2.52 -1.76 2.94
C MET A 47 1.91 -0.97 1.79
N ALA A 48 0.88 -0.16 2.05
CA ALA A 48 0.28 0.70 1.04
C ALA A 48 1.25 1.73 0.45
N LYS A 49 2.29 2.14 1.20
CA LYS A 49 3.34 3.04 0.74
C LYS A 49 4.47 2.33 0.01
N ASP A 50 4.84 1.14 0.49
CA ASP A 50 6.01 0.39 0.01
C ASP A 50 5.68 -0.52 -1.19
N GLU A 51 4.43 -0.96 -1.33
CA GLU A 51 3.99 -1.93 -2.32
C GLU A 51 3.00 -1.32 -3.32
N ASP A 52 2.93 -1.90 -4.52
CA ASP A 52 1.97 -1.48 -5.54
C ASP A 52 0.53 -1.77 -5.09
N ARG A 53 -0.34 -0.76 -5.25
CA ARG A 53 -1.78 -0.84 -4.94
C ARG A 53 -2.46 -2.00 -5.67
N GLN A 54 -2.04 -2.32 -6.89
CA GLN A 54 -2.57 -3.43 -7.67
C GLN A 54 -2.33 -4.78 -6.96
N ILE A 55 -1.12 -5.00 -6.44
CA ILE A 55 -0.77 -6.22 -5.70
C ILE A 55 -1.63 -6.35 -4.44
N LEU A 56 -1.75 -5.27 -3.68
CA LEU A 56 -2.53 -5.25 -2.44
C LEU A 56 -4.02 -5.44 -2.70
N SER A 57 -4.55 -4.83 -3.77
CA SER A 57 -5.95 -4.95 -4.17
C SER A 57 -6.29 -6.39 -4.63
N GLU A 58 -5.42 -7.00 -5.43
CA GLU A 58 -5.60 -8.39 -5.87
C GLU A 58 -5.51 -9.36 -4.69
N ALA A 59 -4.54 -9.16 -3.80
CA ALA A 59 -4.44 -9.96 -2.58
C ALA A 59 -5.68 -9.81 -1.68
N LEU A 60 -6.21 -8.58 -1.56
CA LEU A 60 -7.42 -8.33 -0.78
C LEU A 60 -8.64 -9.04 -1.38
N SER A 61 -8.86 -8.93 -2.70
CA SER A 61 -9.97 -9.60 -3.38
C SER A 61 -9.93 -11.10 -3.13
N PHE A 62 -8.75 -11.71 -3.30
CA PHE A 62 -8.55 -13.14 -3.06
C PHE A 62 -8.89 -13.55 -1.62
N VAL A 63 -8.53 -12.72 -0.63
CA VAL A 63 -8.79 -13.02 0.78
C VAL A 63 -10.25 -12.80 1.15
N LEU A 64 -10.93 -11.82 0.54
CA LEU A 64 -12.34 -11.57 0.76
C LEU A 64 -13.22 -12.73 0.28
N ASP A 65 -12.85 -13.35 -0.85
CA ASP A 65 -13.52 -14.55 -1.38
C ASP A 65 -13.19 -15.82 -0.57
N SER A 66 -12.14 -15.78 0.25
CA SER A 66 -11.72 -16.92 1.07
C SER A 66 -12.50 -17.00 2.39
N GLN A 67 -12.85 -18.22 2.81
CA GLN A 67 -13.36 -18.51 4.16
C GLN A 67 -12.25 -18.75 5.19
N ALA A 68 -11.05 -18.20 4.96
CA ALA A 68 -9.90 -18.49 5.81
C ALA A 68 -10.11 -18.02 7.25
N ARG A 69 -9.72 -18.87 8.21
CA ARG A 69 -9.80 -18.58 9.66
C ARG A 69 -8.97 -17.35 10.06
N SER A 70 -7.95 -16.99 9.28
CA SER A 70 -7.12 -15.81 9.51
C SER A 70 -6.82 -15.09 8.20
N LYS A 71 -7.71 -14.17 7.85
CA LYS A 71 -7.64 -13.35 6.64
C LYS A 71 -6.33 -12.56 6.55
N ALA A 72 -5.87 -11.98 7.66
CA ALA A 72 -4.60 -11.26 7.73
C ALA A 72 -3.38 -12.13 7.32
N ARG A 73 -3.29 -13.38 7.81
CA ARG A 73 -2.18 -14.27 7.44
C ARG A 73 -2.24 -14.70 5.98
N LEU A 74 -3.44 -15.00 5.47
CA LEU A 74 -3.61 -15.34 4.07
C LEU A 74 -3.26 -14.16 3.16
N PHE A 75 -3.62 -12.94 3.56
CA PHE A 75 -3.25 -11.71 2.87
C PHE A 75 -1.73 -11.56 2.76
N MET A 76 -1.01 -11.66 3.87
CA MET A 76 0.45 -11.57 3.88
C MET A 76 1.11 -12.62 2.97
N TRP A 77 0.60 -13.86 3.02
CA TRP A 77 1.08 -14.93 2.15
C TRP A 77 0.81 -14.60 0.66
N LYS A 78 -0.40 -14.14 0.33
CA LYS A 78 -0.80 -13.85 -1.05
C LYS A 78 -0.02 -12.67 -1.64
N VAL A 79 0.19 -11.60 -0.86
CA VAL A 79 1.05 -10.48 -1.26
C VAL A 79 2.45 -10.98 -1.61
N LYS A 80 3.05 -11.82 -0.76
CA LYS A 80 4.36 -12.43 -1.04
C LYS A 80 4.37 -13.24 -2.34
N GLN A 81 3.31 -14.02 -2.61
CA GLN A 81 3.18 -14.78 -3.87
C GLN A 81 3.12 -13.88 -5.10
N LEU A 82 2.31 -12.82 -5.04
CA LEU A 82 2.15 -11.86 -6.15
C LEU A 82 3.45 -11.12 -6.44
N LYS A 83 4.20 -10.75 -5.40
CA LYS A 83 5.53 -10.14 -5.55
C LYS A 83 6.53 -11.08 -6.25
N ILE A 84 6.57 -12.35 -5.87
CA ILE A 84 7.47 -13.34 -6.52
C ILE A 84 7.08 -13.52 -8.00
N LYS A 85 5.78 -13.50 -8.30
CA LYS A 85 5.28 -13.65 -9.67
C LYS A 85 5.60 -12.44 -10.55
N GLY A 86 5.50 -11.22 -10.00
CA GLY A 86 5.84 -9.99 -10.73
C GLY A 86 7.34 -9.80 -11.03
N VAL A 87 8.23 -10.44 -10.26
CA VAL A 87 9.69 -10.40 -10.48
C VAL A 87 10.15 -11.36 -11.59
N ARG A 88 9.27 -12.26 -12.05
CA ARG A 88 9.60 -13.31 -13.03
C ARG A 88 9.00 -13.09 -14.43
N SER A 89 8.44 -11.91 -14.69
CA SER A 89 7.85 -11.54 -15.98
C SER A 89 8.74 -10.56 -16.74
#